data_AF-A0A343VRE3-F1
#
_entry.id   AF-A0A343VRE3-F1
#
_cell.length_a   1.000
_cell.length_b   1.000
_cell.length_c   1.000
_cell.angle_alpha   90.00
_cell.angle_beta   90.00
_cell.angle_gamma   90.00
#
_symmetry.space_group_name_H-M   'P 1'
#
loop_
_entity.id
_entity.type
_entity.pdbx_description
1 polymer ?
#
loop_
_entity_poly.entity_id
_entity_poly.type
_entity_poly.pdbx_seq_one_letter_code
_entity_poly.pdbx_strand_id
1 'polypeptide(L)'
;MDGKMSLDPFDQSRVESVLRVEISQPSEGAPYRARLWRESRLDDDPTPDVSVTVVSERKLAGPLPSVFSAVDDWLIAEHQLFVLPDSWESGETGPDAGVVLLLEGRAVPVLGITAIRTDD
;
A
#
# COMPACT_ATOMS: atom_id res chain seq x y z
N MET A 1 -39.04 5.25 32.25
CA MET A 1 -38.81 6.12 31.08
C MET A 1 -37.34 5.96 30.79
N ASP A 2 -37.02 4.87 30.10
CA ASP A 2 -35.66 4.36 30.00
C ASP A 2 -35.21 4.61 28.58
N GLY A 3 -34.44 5.69 28.41
CA GLY A 3 -33.81 6.04 27.16
C GLY A 3 -32.80 4.97 26.80
N LYS A 4 -33.23 3.99 26.00
CA LYS A 4 -32.33 3.11 25.27
C LYS A 4 -31.54 3.97 24.29
N MET A 5 -30.34 4.37 24.69
CA MET A 5 -29.29 4.80 23.78
C MET A 5 -28.90 3.55 22.98
N SER A 6 -29.59 3.34 21.87
CA SER A 6 -29.26 2.32 20.89
C SER A 6 -27.98 2.80 20.22
N LEU A 7 -26.82 2.34 20.70
CA LEU A 7 -25.60 2.37 19.91
C LEU A 7 -25.83 1.38 18.77
N ASP A 8 -26.14 1.89 17.59
CA ASP A 8 -26.29 1.08 16.39
C ASP A 8 -24.97 0.30 16.15
N PRO A 9 -24.98 -1.05 16.16
CA PRO A 9 -23.78 -1.86 15.92
C PRO A 9 -23.33 -1.87 14.45
N PHE A 10 -23.85 -0.93 13.65
CA PHE A 10 -23.71 -0.84 12.20
C PHE A 10 -23.13 0.48 11.71
N ASP A 11 -22.55 1.31 12.58
CA ASP A 11 -21.61 2.35 12.14
C ASP A 11 -20.27 1.70 11.72
N GLN A 12 -20.37 0.80 10.73
CA GLN A 12 -19.25 0.25 9.99
C GLN A 12 -19.00 1.22 8.85
N SER A 13 -18.46 2.38 9.17
CA SER A 13 -17.98 3.32 8.16
C SER A 13 -17.16 2.54 7.13
N ARG A 14 -17.57 2.65 5.87
CA ARG A 14 -16.93 1.91 4.79
C ARG A 14 -15.54 2.50 4.61
N VAL A 15 -14.50 1.73 4.91
CA VAL A 15 -13.13 2.19 4.72
C VAL A 15 -12.68 1.78 3.32
N GLU A 16 -12.46 2.75 2.44
CA GLU A 16 -11.71 2.49 1.21
C GLU A 16 -10.23 2.45 1.55
N SER A 17 -9.56 1.34 1.22
CA SER A 17 -8.12 1.19 1.44
C SER A 17 -7.36 0.90 0.16
N VAL A 18 -6.25 1.62 -0.04
CA VAL A 18 -5.29 1.36 -1.12
C VAL A 18 -3.98 0.90 -0.50
N LEU A 19 -3.42 -0.19 -1.04
CA LEU A 19 -2.10 -0.67 -0.67
C LEU A 19 -1.08 -0.16 -1.68
N ARG A 20 -0.01 0.45 -1.18
CA ARG A 20 1.08 0.98 -1.99
C ARG A 20 2.41 0.47 -1.44
N VAL A 21 3.38 0.39 -2.34
CA VAL A 21 4.74 -0.01 -2.05
C VAL A 21 5.65 1.13 -2.45
N GLU A 22 6.55 1.48 -1.55
CA GLU A 22 7.61 2.45 -1.79
C GLU A 22 8.94 1.72 -1.91
N ILE A 23 9.77 2.10 -2.86
CA ILE A 23 11.20 1.80 -2.92
C ILE A 23 11.95 3.11 -2.75
N SER A 24 12.69 3.26 -1.65
CA SER A 24 13.52 4.42 -1.39
C SER A 24 15.01 4.06 -1.27
N GLN A 25 15.88 4.98 -1.70
CA GLN A 25 17.32 4.86 -1.53
C GLN A 25 17.87 6.15 -0.92
N PRO A 26 18.49 6.12 0.27
CA PRO A 26 18.92 7.35 0.96
C PRO A 26 20.12 8.02 0.29
N SER A 27 21.02 7.24 -0.31
CA SER A 27 22.19 7.73 -1.03
C SER A 27 22.63 6.73 -2.10
N GLU A 28 23.37 7.19 -3.11
CA GLU A 28 23.88 6.31 -4.16
C GLU A 28 24.71 5.15 -3.56
N GLY A 29 24.38 3.93 -3.96
CA GLY A 29 25.06 2.72 -3.49
C GLY A 29 24.62 2.21 -2.10
N ALA A 30 23.76 2.94 -1.38
CA ALA A 30 23.15 2.41 -0.16
C ALA A 30 22.12 1.31 -0.50
N PRO A 31 21.83 0.37 0.42
CA PRO A 31 20.73 -0.57 0.25
C PRO A 31 19.39 0.16 0.06
N TYR A 32 18.52 -0.44 -0.76
CA TYR A 32 17.15 0.01 -0.94
C TYR A 32 16.31 -0.33 0.29
N ARG A 33 15.33 0.51 0.57
CA ARG A 33 14.28 0.29 1.55
C ARG A 33 12.96 0.13 0.82
N ALA A 34 12.38 -1.05 0.90
CA ALA A 34 11.04 -1.32 0.42
C ALA A 34 10.05 -1.19 1.59
N ARG A 35 8.97 -0.43 1.42
CA ARG A 35 7.94 -0.22 2.45
C ARG A 35 6.57 -0.51 1.87
N LEU A 36 5.82 -1.41 2.48
CA LEU A 36 4.40 -1.63 2.21
C LEU A 36 3.60 -0.77 3.17
N TRP A 37 2.69 0.04 2.63
CA TRP A 37 1.85 0.92 3.42
C TRP A 37 0.42 0.94 2.88
N ARG A 38 -0.51 1.32 3.75
CA ARG A 38 -1.94 1.38 3.48
C ARG A 38 -2.41 2.81 3.66
N GLU A 39 -3.08 3.32 2.65
CA GLU A 39 -3.92 4.52 2.74
C GLU A 39 -5.34 4.08 3.04
N SER A 40 -6.00 4.74 3.98
CA SER A 40 -7.40 4.49 4.31
C SER A 40 -8.17 5.79 4.37
N ARG A 41 -9.35 5.82 3.75
CA ARG A 41 -10.29 6.94 3.74
C ARG A 41 -11.63 6.48 4.32
N LEU A 42 -12.23 7.33 5.16
CA LEU A 42 -13.57 7.12 5.70
C LEU A 42 -14.60 7.67 4.70
N ASP A 43 -15.46 6.81 4.16
CA ASP A 43 -16.40 7.16 3.07
C ASP A 43 -17.54 8.10 3.52
N ASP A 44 -17.80 8.19 4.83
CA ASP A 44 -18.89 9.00 5.40
C ASP A 44 -18.50 10.44 5.76
N ASP A 45 -17.25 10.84 5.48
CA ASP A 45 -16.76 12.21 5.72
C ASP A 45 -16.73 13.03 4.42
N PRO A 46 -17.40 14.20 4.35
CA PRO A 46 -17.33 15.08 3.18
C PRO A 46 -15.93 15.66 2.91
N THR A 47 -15.02 15.57 3.87
CA THR A 47 -13.60 15.94 3.79
C THR A 47 -12.75 14.82 4.38
N PRO A 48 -12.70 13.64 3.74
CA PRO A 48 -12.18 12.44 4.38
C PRO A 48 -10.70 12.59 4.72
N ASP A 49 -10.40 12.52 6.01
CA ASP A 49 -9.02 12.43 6.48
C ASP A 49 -8.37 11.16 5.91
N VAL A 50 -7.22 11.34 5.24
CA VAL A 50 -6.42 10.22 4.74
C VAL A 50 -5.51 9.75 5.87
N SER A 51 -5.71 8.50 6.31
CA SER A 51 -4.82 7.86 7.26
C SER A 51 -3.82 6.97 6.53
N VAL A 52 -2.53 7.13 6.84
CA VAL A 52 -1.43 6.34 6.28
C VAL A 52 -0.85 5.44 7.36
N THR A 53 -0.83 4.14 7.12
CA THR A 53 -0.26 3.14 8.04
C THR A 53 0.82 2.33 7.36
N VAL A 54 2.01 2.26 7.95
CA VAL A 54 3.06 1.35 7.49
C VAL A 54 2.71 -0.07 7.94
N VAL A 55 2.61 -0.98 6.96
CA VAL A 55 2.26 -2.40 7.20
C VAL A 55 3.52 -3.21 7.45
N SER A 56 4.54 -3.03 6.61
CA SER A 56 5.77 -3.80 6.66
C SER A 56 6.90 -3.10 5.91
N GLU A 57 8.13 -3.51 6.17
CA GLU A 57 9.32 -2.94 5.56
C GLU A 57 10.41 -3.99 5.38
N ARG A 58 11.20 -3.84 4.31
CA ARG A 58 12.36 -4.69 4.03
C ARG A 58 13.53 -3.87 3.48
N LYS A 59 14.75 -4.24 3.90
CA LYS A 59 15.98 -3.80 3.25
C LYS A 59 16.34 -4.75 2.13
N LEU A 60 16.64 -4.21 0.96
CA LEU A 60 16.99 -4.95 -0.24
C LEU A 60 18.32 -4.43 -0.78
N ALA A 61 19.13 -5.32 -1.35
CA ALA A 61 20.41 -4.99 -1.95
C ALA A 61 20.52 -5.60 -3.34
N GLY A 62 21.29 -4.96 -4.22
CA GLY A 62 21.45 -5.37 -5.61
C GLY A 62 21.15 -4.22 -6.57
N PRO A 63 21.25 -4.46 -7.90
CA PRO A 63 20.90 -3.47 -8.89
C PRO A 63 19.39 -3.22 -8.92
N LEU A 64 18.97 -1.98 -9.23
CA LEU A 64 17.56 -1.58 -9.20
C LEU A 64 16.59 -2.54 -9.94
N PRO A 65 16.90 -3.06 -11.14
CA PRO A 65 16.02 -4.05 -11.79
C PRO A 65 15.72 -5.29 -10.95
N SER A 66 16.71 -5.79 -10.20
CA SER A 66 16.54 -6.95 -9.32
C SER A 66 15.76 -6.63 -8.05
N VAL A 67 15.73 -5.36 -7.64
CA VAL A 67 14.97 -4.91 -6.47
C VAL A 67 13.47 -5.05 -6.72
N PHE A 68 12.98 -4.78 -7.93
CA PHE A 68 11.56 -4.97 -8.26
C PHE A 68 11.11 -6.42 -8.07
N SER A 69 11.86 -7.38 -8.62
CA SER A 69 11.57 -8.81 -8.42
C SER A 69 11.66 -9.22 -6.96
N ALA A 70 12.65 -8.71 -6.21
CA ALA A 70 12.78 -9.01 -4.78
C ALA A 70 11.64 -8.42 -3.94
N VAL A 71 11.07 -7.27 -4.34
CA VAL A 71 9.87 -6.71 -3.75
C VAL A 71 8.67 -7.61 -4.02
N ASP A 72 8.48 -8.05 -5.26
CA ASP A 72 7.38 -8.93 -5.63
C ASP A 72 7.43 -10.27 -4.87
N ASP A 73 8.61 -10.91 -4.82
CA ASP A 73 8.82 -12.15 -4.06
C ASP A 73 8.48 -11.97 -2.58
N TRP A 74 8.92 -10.85 -1.99
CA TRP A 74 8.61 -10.50 -0.61
C TRP A 74 7.11 -10.33 -0.37
N LEU A 75 6.44 -9.56 -1.23
CA LEU A 75 5.01 -9.27 -1.10
C LEU A 75 4.16 -10.53 -1.29
N ILE A 76 4.52 -11.40 -2.24
CA ILE A 76 3.83 -12.66 -2.46
C ILE A 76 4.00 -13.55 -1.23
N ALA A 77 5.24 -13.74 -0.77
CA ALA A 77 5.56 -14.67 0.31
C ALA A 77 4.89 -14.29 1.65
N GLU A 78 4.84 -12.99 1.97
CA GLU A 78 4.43 -12.54 3.30
C GLU A 78 3.06 -11.87 3.35
N HIS A 79 2.58 -11.34 2.23
CA HIS A 79 1.36 -10.53 2.19
C HIS A 79 0.34 -11.01 1.18
N GLN A 80 0.66 -11.99 0.32
CA GLN A 80 -0.18 -12.41 -0.80
C GLN A 80 -0.56 -11.24 -1.71
N LEU A 81 0.39 -10.31 -1.90
CA LEU A 81 0.28 -9.13 -2.75
C LEU A 81 1.32 -9.18 -3.88
N PHE A 82 1.09 -8.38 -4.92
CA PHE A 82 2.05 -8.11 -5.99
C PHE A 82 1.92 -6.66 -6.46
N VAL A 83 2.98 -6.04 -6.98
CA VAL A 83 2.91 -4.66 -7.48
C VAL A 83 2.52 -4.64 -8.95
N LEU A 84 1.52 -3.82 -9.33
CA LEU A 84 1.17 -3.66 -10.74
C LEU A 84 2.36 -3.05 -11.51
N PRO A 85 2.90 -3.71 -12.56
CA PRO A 85 4.13 -3.25 -13.22
C PRO A 85 4.01 -1.85 -13.82
N ASP A 86 2.84 -1.50 -14.36
CA ASP A 86 2.59 -0.20 -14.99
C ASP A 86 2.17 0.89 -13.99
N SER A 87 2.21 0.60 -12.68
CA SER A 87 1.83 1.55 -11.62
C SER A 87 3.01 2.25 -10.97
N TRP A 88 4.25 1.94 -11.38
CA TRP A 88 5.43 2.57 -10.82
C TRP A 88 5.54 4.02 -11.25
N GLU A 89 5.63 4.91 -10.28
CA GLU A 89 5.80 6.35 -10.46
C GLU A 89 6.92 6.88 -9.56
N SER A 90 7.57 7.96 -9.98
CA SER A 90 8.53 8.66 -9.12
C SER A 90 7.79 9.41 -8.03
N GLY A 91 8.14 9.14 -6.77
CA GLY A 91 7.67 9.95 -5.65
C GLY A 91 8.37 11.31 -5.60
N GLU A 92 7.88 12.21 -4.75
CA GLU A 92 8.51 13.51 -4.56
C GLU A 92 9.91 13.37 -3.91
N THR A 93 10.96 13.46 -4.72
CA THR A 93 12.34 13.59 -4.27
C THR A 93 12.75 15.05 -4.29
N GLY A 94 12.52 15.77 -3.19
CA GLY A 94 13.04 17.12 -2.97
C GLY A 94 14.34 17.12 -2.14
N PRO A 95 15.06 18.25 -2.04
CA PRO A 95 16.23 18.39 -1.14
C PRO A 95 15.91 18.04 0.31
N ASP A 96 14.64 18.19 0.72
CA ASP A 96 14.15 17.85 2.06
C ASP A 96 13.71 16.39 2.22
N ALA A 97 13.63 15.61 1.14
CA ALA A 97 13.17 14.22 1.18
C ALA A 97 14.21 13.25 1.74
N GLY A 98 15.50 13.64 1.75
CA GLY A 98 16.58 12.83 2.33
C GLY A 98 16.88 11.52 1.60
N VAL A 99 16.43 11.40 0.34
CA VAL A 99 16.62 10.22 -0.52
C VAL A 99 17.03 10.65 -1.93
N VAL A 100 17.83 9.82 -2.59
CA VAL A 100 18.26 10.01 -3.99
C VAL A 100 17.35 9.30 -4.99
N LEU A 101 16.53 8.36 -4.51
CA LEU A 101 15.51 7.65 -5.28
C LEU A 101 14.28 7.45 -4.40
N LEU A 102 13.11 7.68 -4.96
CA LEU A 102 11.82 7.34 -4.39
C LEU A 102 10.91 6.87 -5.53
N LEU A 103 10.45 5.63 -5.46
CA LEU A 103 9.49 5.05 -6.39
C LEU A 103 8.31 4.51 -5.62
N GLU A 104 7.11 4.70 -6.16
CA GLU A 104 5.87 4.20 -5.58
C GLU A 104 5.13 3.33 -6.58
N GLY A 105 4.53 2.25 -6.12
CA GLY A 105 3.75 1.33 -6.95
C GLY A 105 2.51 0.84 -6.20
N ARG A 106 1.47 0.48 -6.96
CA ARG A 106 0.21 -0.04 -6.41
C ARG A 106 0.30 -1.54 -6.17
N ALA A 107 0.11 -1.95 -4.93
CA ALA A 107 0.04 -3.37 -4.56
C ALA A 107 -1.40 -3.88 -4.61
N VAL A 108 -1.59 -5.05 -5.21
CA VAL A 108 -2.90 -5.73 -5.33
C VAL A 108 -2.81 -7.17 -4.83
N PRO A 109 -3.91 -7.76 -4.35
CA PRO A 109 -3.96 -9.18 -4.01
C PRO A 109 -3.57 -10.07 -5.19
N VAL A 110 -2.82 -11.13 -4.92
CA VAL A 110 -2.40 -12.11 -5.93
C VAL A 110 -3.61 -12.82 -6.57
N LEU A 111 -4.74 -12.97 -5.86
CA LEU A 111 -6.02 -13.53 -6.33
C LEU A 111 -7.19 -13.03 -5.42
N GLY A 112 -8.46 -12.95 -5.85
CA GLY A 112 -9.19 -13.95 -6.63
C GLY A 112 -9.79 -13.51 -7.97
N ILE A 113 -9.22 -14.02 -9.07
CA ILE A 113 -9.96 -14.32 -10.29
C ILE A 113 -10.75 -15.61 -10.05
N THR A 114 -11.79 -15.56 -9.21
CA THR A 114 -12.78 -16.64 -9.05
C THR A 114 -14.05 -16.06 -8.41
N ALA A 115 -14.84 -15.31 -9.18
CA ALA A 115 -16.29 -15.15 -9.00
C ALA A 115 -16.87 -14.20 -10.08
N ILE A 116 -16.76 -14.56 -11.36
CA ILE A 116 -17.84 -14.19 -12.28
C ILE A 116 -18.86 -15.31 -12.12
N ARG A 117 -19.77 -15.14 -11.17
CA ARG A 117 -20.98 -15.95 -11.12
C ARG A 117 -21.82 -15.45 -12.29
N THR A 118 -21.71 -16.14 -13.43
CA THR A 118 -22.73 -16.10 -14.47
C THR A 118 -23.99 -16.68 -13.81
N ASP A 119 -24.89 -15.80 -13.40
CA ASP A 119 -26.28 -16.17 -13.17
C ASP A 119 -26.89 -16.30 -14.57
N ASP A 120 -27.15 -17.54 -14.97
CA ASP A 120 -28.01 -17.90 -16.11
C ASP A 120 -29.42 -18.18 -15.57
#